data_AF-A0A940GBC4-F1
#
_entry.id   AF-A0A940GBC4-F1
#
_cell.length_a   1.000
_cell.length_b   1.000
_cell.length_c   1.000
_cell.angle_alpha   90.00
_cell.angle_beta   90.00
_cell.angle_gamma   90.00
#
_symmetry.space_group_name_H-M   'P 1'
#
loop_
_entity.id
_entity.type
_entity.pdbx_description
1 polymer ?
#
loop_
_entity_poly.entity_id
_entity_poly.type
_entity_poly.pdbx_seq_one_letter_code
_entity_poly.pdbx_strand_id
1 'polypeptide(L)' 'MSELLNGVFRAVTTLLGLLMIAMGGIWILQGLGIAFLNSFMANQIQWSVYGVLLALVGVGEVWWANSRAGYYKAR' A
#
# COMPACT_ATOMS: atom_id res chain seq x y z
N MET A 1 10.97 5.08 26.42
CA MET A 1 11.23 5.66 25.08
C MET A 1 11.07 4.64 23.95
N SER A 2 11.53 3.40 24.10
CA SER A 2 11.42 2.34 23.08
C SER A 2 9.98 1.95 22.70
N GLU A 3 9.07 1.87 23.68
CA GLU A 3 7.65 1.51 23.48
C GLU A 3 6.90 2.51 22.57
N LEU A 4 7.15 3.82 22.75
CA LEU A 4 6.58 4.88 21.92
C LEU A 4 7.13 4.82 20.49
N LEU A 5 8.44 4.59 20.34
CA LEU A 5 9.06 4.44 19.02
C LEU A 5 8.50 3.24 18.26
N ASN A 6 8.24 2.12 18.93
CA ASN A 6 7.62 0.93 18.33
C ASN A 6 6.18 1.19 17.88
N GLY A 7 5.39 1.89 18.70
CA GLY A 7 4.02 2.30 18.33
C GLY A 7 4.01 3.23 17.11
N VAL A 8 4.90 4.23 17.08
CA VAL A 8 5.05 5.16 15.96
C VAL A 8 5.54 4.44 14.70
N PHE A 9 6.55 3.57 14.79
CA PHE A 9 7.02 2.78 13.65
C PHE A 9 5.90 1.93 13.04
N ARG A 10 5.02 1.37 13.86
CA ARG A 10 3.85 0.62 13.39
C ARG A 10 2.85 1.51 12.67
N ALA A 11 2.52 2.66 13.25
CA ALA A 11 1.62 3.62 12.62
C ALA A 11 2.16 4.06 11.26
N VAL A 12 3.45 4.42 11.18
CA VAL A 12 4.12 4.86 9.95
C VAL A 12 4.15 3.76 8.89
N THR A 13 4.52 2.52 9.24
CA THR A 13 4.55 1.40 8.28
C THR A 13 3.15 1.03 7.77
N THR A 14 2.14 1.10 8.63
CA THR A 14 0.75 0.86 8.22
C THR A 14 0.24 1.96 7.28
N LEU A 15 0.59 3.23 7.57
CA LEU A 15 0.23 4.37 6.72
C LEU A 15 0.92 4.30 5.35
N LEU A 16 2.20 3.90 5.33
CA LEU A 16 2.96 3.67 4.10
C LEU A 16 2.33 2.58 3.23
N GLY A 17 1.99 1.44 3.82
CA GLY A 17 1.32 0.36 3.08
C GLY A 17 -0.06 0.78 2.55
N LEU A 18 -0.83 1.56 3.31
CA LEU A 18 -2.10 2.16 2.85
C LEU A 18 -1.89 3.13 1.68
N LEU A 19 -0.85 3.96 1.72
CA LEU A 19 -0.47 4.86 0.63
C LEU A 19 -0.08 4.08 -0.63
N MET A 20 0.67 2.97 -0.49
CA MET A 20 1.03 2.09 -1.60
C MET A 20 -0.20 1.42 -2.23
N ILE A 21 -1.16 0.99 -1.41
CA ILE A 21 -2.44 0.45 -1.90
C ILE A 21 -3.23 1.53 -2.64
N ALA A 22 -3.31 2.75 -2.10
CA ALA A 22 -4.02 3.86 -2.73
C ALA A 22 -3.38 4.27 -4.08
N MET A 23 -2.05 4.37 -4.13
CA MET A 23 -1.32 4.63 -5.39
C MET A 23 -1.49 3.48 -6.39
N GLY A 24 -1.42 2.23 -5.93
CA GLY A 24 -1.64 1.06 -6.77
C GLY A 24 -3.05 1.05 -7.36
N GLY A 25 -4.06 1.40 -6.55
CA GLY A 25 -5.45 1.58 -7.00
C GLY A 25 -5.60 2.68 -8.04
N ILE A 26 -4.91 3.82 -7.88
CA ILE A 26 -4.90 4.90 -8.88
C ILE A 26 -4.28 4.40 -10.19
N TRP A 27 -3.17 3.66 -10.15
CA TRP A 27 -2.55 3.07 -11.35
C TRP A 27 -3.43 2.02 -12.03
N ILE A 28 -4.18 1.22 -11.26
CA ILE A 28 -5.19 0.30 -11.80
C ILE A 28 -6.28 1.07 -12.55
N LEU A 29 -6.85 2.10 -11.91
CA LEU A 29 -7.92 2.92 -12.49
C LEU A 29 -7.46 3.71 -13.72
N GLN A 30 -6.20 4.17 -13.73
CA GLN A 30 -5.54 4.80 -14.88
C GLN A 30 -5.30 3.82 -16.03
N GLY A 31 -4.78 2.63 -15.73
CA GLY A 31 -4.54 1.58 -16.71
C GLY A 31 -5.83 1.05 -17.36
N LEU A 32 -6.93 1.02 -16.60
CA LEU A 32 -8.26 0.64 -17.09
C LEU A 32 -8.98 1.75 -17.87
N GLY A 33 -8.40 2.95 -17.96
CA GLY A 33 -9.01 4.08 -18.67
C GLY A 33 -10.27 4.65 -18.00
N ILE A 34 -10.50 4.34 -16.71
CA ILE A 34 -11.69 4.76 -15.96
C ILE A 34 -11.45 6.10 -15.25
N ALA A 35 -10.24 6.35 -14.73
CA ALA A 35 -9.90 7.58 -14.02
C ALA A 35 -8.56 8.17 -14.47
N PHE A 36 -8.48 9.50 -14.54
CA PHE A 36 -7.33 10.29 -15.01
C PHE A 36 -6.91 10.02 -16.47
N LEU A 37 -7.84 10.18 -17.41
CA LEU A 37 -7.61 10.05 -18.86
C LEU A 37 -6.65 11.10 -19.45
N ASN A 38 -6.23 12.12 -18.69
CA ASN A 38 -5.32 13.18 -19.11
C ASN A 38 -3.89 12.93 -18.60
N SER A 39 -3.37 11.71 -18.80
CA SER A 39 -2.00 11.35 -18.44
C SER A 39 -1.44 10.31 -19.42
N PHE A 40 -0.12 10.35 -19.65
CA PHE A 40 0.63 9.52 -20.62
C PHE A 40 0.49 7.99 -20.41
N MET A 41 -0.12 7.58 -19.30
CA MET A 41 -0.31 6.18 -18.85
C MET A 41 -1.74 5.66 -19.00
N ALA A 42 -2.68 6.51 -19.42
CA ALA A 42 -4.08 6.12 -19.58
C ALA A 42 -4.25 5.10 -20.72
N ASN A 43 -5.11 4.08 -20.50
CA ASN A 43 -5.46 3.04 -21.47
C ASN A 43 -4.34 2.01 -21.81
N GLN A 44 -3.34 1.87 -20.94
CA GLN A 44 -2.30 0.85 -21.07
C GLN A 44 -2.37 -0.16 -19.92
N ILE A 45 -2.71 -1.42 -20.25
CA ILE A 45 -2.86 -2.54 -19.30
C ILE A 45 -1.60 -2.75 -18.45
N GLN A 46 -0.41 -2.43 -18.99
CA GLN A 46 0.87 -2.53 -18.27
C GLN A 46 0.84 -1.77 -16.93
N TRP A 47 0.28 -0.56 -16.89
CA TRP A 47 0.17 0.21 -15.64
C TRP A 47 -0.83 -0.38 -14.66
N SER A 48 -1.87 -1.04 -15.17
CA SER A 48 -2.82 -1.77 -14.34
C SER A 48 -2.14 -2.96 -13.65
N VAL A 49 -1.27 -3.69 -14.36
CA VAL A 49 -0.48 -4.79 -13.79
C VAL A 49 0.50 -4.28 -12.72
N TYR A 50 1.20 -3.18 -12.98
CA TYR A 50 2.08 -2.56 -11.99
C TYR A 50 1.30 -2.06 -10.76
N GLY A 51 0.10 -1.50 -10.96
CA GLY A 51 -0.78 -1.08 -9.88
C GLY A 51 -1.26 -2.25 -9.02
N VAL A 52 -1.62 -3.40 -9.62
CA VAL A 52 -1.96 -4.63 -8.89
C VAL A 52 -0.77 -5.16 -8.09
N LEU A 53 0.42 -5.21 -8.69
CA LEU A 53 1.64 -5.62 -8.00
C LEU A 53 1.95 -4.70 -6.81
N LEU A 54 1.85 -3.39 -6.99
CA LEU A 54 2.07 -2.41 -5.92
C LEU A 54 1.03 -2.55 -4.81
N ALA A 55 -0.25 -2.74 -5.16
CA ALA A 55 -1.32 -2.96 -4.19
C ALA A 55 -1.10 -4.26 -3.41
N LEU A 56 -0.67 -5.34 -4.06
CA LEU A 56 -0.32 -6.60 -3.39
C LEU A 56 0.84 -6.44 -2.41
N VAL A 57 1.89 -5.70 -2.81
CA VAL A 57 3.01 -5.39 -1.92
C VAL A 57 2.54 -4.55 -0.72
N GLY A 58 1.73 -3.52 -0.94
CA GLY A 58 1.17 -2.70 0.13
C GLY A 58 0.28 -3.49 1.10
N VAL A 59 -0.55 -4.40 0.59
CA VAL A 59 -1.33 -5.33 1.44
C VAL A 59 -0.40 -6.25 2.24
N GLY A 60 0.66 -6.77 1.60
CA GLY A 60 1.68 -7.59 2.26
C GLY A 60 2.38 -6.83 3.39
N GLU A 61 2.76 -5.57 3.17
CA GLU A 61 3.36 -4.72 4.19
C GLU A 61 2.41 -4.45 5.36
N VAL A 62 1.16 -4.08 5.09
CA VAL A 62 0.14 -3.86 6.14
C VAL A 62 -0.08 -5.14 6.95
N TRP A 63 -0.20 -6.28 6.27
CA TRP A 63 -0.41 -7.57 6.92
C TRP A 63 0.80 -7.99 7.77
N TRP A 64 2.02 -7.76 7.28
CA TRP A 64 3.25 -8.06 8.01
C TRP A 64 3.47 -7.12 9.20
N ALA A 65 3.15 -5.83 9.05
CA ALA A 65 3.17 -4.84 10.12
C ALA A 65 2.15 -5.20 11.23
N ASN A 66 0.96 -5.68 10.84
CA ASN A 66 -0.08 -6.08 11.78
C ASN A 66 0.17 -7.48 12.40
N SER A 67 0.78 -8.42 11.67
CA SER A 67 1.15 -9.74 12.21
C SER A 67 2.22 -9.64 13.29
N ARG A 68 3.14 -8.67 13.17
CA ARG A 68 4.10 -8.35 14.25
C ARG A 68 3.46 -7.67 15.46
N ALA A 69 2.21 -7.18 15.37
CA ALA A 69 1.47 -6.66 16.52
C ALA A 69 1.01 -7.76 17.49
N GLY A 70 0.82 -9.00 17.01
CA GLY A 70 0.50 -10.14 17.86
C GLY A 70 1.61 -10.49 18.86
N TYR A 71 2.87 -10.23 18.49
CA TYR A 71 4.03 -10.47 19.35
C TYR A 71 4.11 -9.54 20.56
N TYR A 72 3.55 -8.33 20.48
CA TYR A 72 3.63 -7.33 21.56
C TYR A 72 2.42 -7.36 22.51
N LYS A 73 1.31 -7.99 22.11
CA LYS A 73 0.13 -8.20 22.97
C LYS A 73 0.25 -9.44 23.86
N ALA A 74 1.29 -10.25 23.65
CA ALA A 74 1.55 -11.51 24.36
C ALA A 74 2.56 -11.36 25.51
N ARG A 75 2.97 -10.13 25.87
CA ARG A 75 3.83 -9.81 27.01
C ARG A 75 3.19 -8.71 27.83
#